data_AF-A0A2M9YKR3-F1
#
_entry.id   AF-A0A2M9YKR3-F1
#
_cell.length_a   1.000
_cell.length_b   1.000
_cell.length_c   1.000
_cell.angle_alpha   90.00
_cell.angle_beta   90.00
_cell.angle_gamma   90.00
#
_symmetry.space_group_name_H-M   'P 1'
#
loop_
_entity.id
_entity.type
_entity.pdbx_description
1 polymer ?
#
loop_
_entity_poly.entity_id
_entity_poly.type
_entity_poly.pdbx_seq_one_letter_code
_entity_poly.pdbx_strand_id
1 'polypeptide(L)'
;MIDRKFTKLNKILFFVSGAEDQFLDFYQENISKIPEIDVTVLWAGRVLPEWLRKINEHKTYPNLHIQAKERSLIYGENWSDYDLVILSLGFYVEIENTSLFQQQLPSVLILRK
;
A
#
# COMPACT_ATOMS: atom_id res chain seq x y z
N MET A 1 7.44 -22.55 -13.53
CA MET A 1 8.72 -21.80 -13.55
C MET A 1 8.55 -20.62 -14.48
N ILE A 2 8.41 -19.41 -13.93
CA ILE A 2 8.63 -18.17 -14.68
C ILE A 2 9.41 -17.26 -13.74
N ASP A 3 10.73 -17.31 -13.89
CA ASP A 3 11.67 -16.32 -13.39
C ASP A 3 11.57 -15.10 -14.32
N ARG A 4 10.74 -14.12 -13.94
CA ARG A 4 10.81 -12.77 -14.48
C ARG A 4 11.69 -12.01 -13.51
N LYS A 5 12.97 -11.83 -13.87
CA LYS A 5 13.94 -10.87 -13.30
C LYS A 5 13.32 -10.11 -12.12
N PHE A 6 13.42 -10.65 -10.91
CA PHE A 6 12.86 -9.99 -9.73
C PHE A 6 13.52 -8.61 -9.63
N THR A 7 12.79 -7.57 -10.02
CA THR A 7 13.24 -6.20 -9.89
C THR A 7 13.49 -5.98 -8.40
N LYS A 8 14.63 -5.40 -8.05
CA LYS A 8 14.91 -5.06 -6.65
C LYS A 8 13.76 -4.18 -6.16
N LEU A 9 13.00 -4.67 -5.18
CA LEU A 9 11.89 -3.93 -4.58
C LEU A 9 12.47 -2.80 -3.74
N ASN A 10 12.35 -1.56 -4.20
CA ASN A 10 12.81 -0.38 -3.47
C ASN A 10 11.65 0.52 -3.07
N LYS A 11 10.50 0.49 -3.77
CA LYS A 11 9.30 1.27 -3.44
C LYS A 11 8.07 0.38 -3.34
N ILE A 12 7.48 0.30 -2.15
CA ILE A 12 6.31 -0.54 -1.88
C ILE A 12 5.15 0.32 -1.37
N LEU A 13 3.97 0.13 -1.97
CA LEU A 13 2.73 0.74 -1.51
C LEU A 13 1.87 -0.29 -0.78
N PHE A 14 1.50 -0.03 0.46
CA PHE A 14 0.42 -0.69 1.17
C PHE A 14 -0.84 0.13 1.05
N PHE A 15 -1.89 -0.47 0.49
CA PHE A 15 -3.19 0.18 0.42
C PHE A 15 -4.12 -0.33 1.53
N VAL A 16 -4.69 0.62 2.28
CA VAL A 16 -5.59 0.35 3.41
C VAL A 16 -6.92 1.06 3.16
N SER A 17 -7.95 0.30 2.79
CA SER A 17 -9.31 0.80 2.50
C SER A 17 -10.20 0.91 3.72
N GLY A 18 -9.96 0.08 4.74
CA GLY A 18 -10.85 -0.07 5.88
C GLY A 18 -10.19 -0.71 7.10
N ALA A 19 -10.98 -0.92 8.16
CA ALA A 19 -10.51 -1.53 9.40
C ALA A 19 -10.16 -3.02 9.22
N GLU A 20 -10.82 -3.67 8.26
CA GLU A 20 -10.55 -5.04 7.83
C GLU A 20 -9.12 -5.23 7.33
N ASP A 21 -8.47 -4.17 6.85
CA ASP A 21 -7.10 -4.19 6.32
C ASP A 21 -6.03 -3.99 7.41
N GLN A 22 -6.42 -3.89 8.69
CA GLN A 22 -5.48 -3.73 9.80
C GLN A 22 -4.44 -4.86 9.86
N PHE A 23 -4.72 -6.04 9.32
CA PHE A 23 -3.74 -7.13 9.25
C PHE A 23 -2.49 -6.76 8.42
N LEU A 24 -2.59 -5.78 7.51
CA LEU A 24 -1.46 -5.27 6.74
C LEU A 24 -0.43 -4.55 7.62
N ASP A 25 -0.82 -4.12 8.81
CA ASP A 25 0.06 -3.46 9.78
C ASP A 25 1.30 -4.31 10.11
N PHE A 26 1.09 -5.61 10.33
CA PHE A 26 2.18 -6.54 10.58
C PHE A 26 3.16 -6.62 9.39
N TYR A 27 2.64 -6.59 8.17
CA TYR A 27 3.46 -6.71 6.97
C TYR A 27 4.23 -5.41 6.68
N GLN A 28 3.58 -4.25 6.76
CA GLN A 28 4.26 -2.96 6.56
C GLN A 28 5.36 -2.76 7.60
N GLU A 29 5.15 -3.16 8.86
CA GLU A 29 6.13 -2.98 9.92
C GLU A 29 7.38 -3.84 9.68
N ASN A 30 7.18 -5.10 9.28
CA ASN A 30 8.31 -6.00 9.01
C ASN A 30 9.11 -5.59 7.76
N ILE A 31 8.44 -5.10 6.71
CA ILE A 31 9.14 -4.58 5.52
C ILE A 31 9.88 -3.29 5.86
N SER A 32 9.30 -2.41 6.67
CA SER A 32 9.92 -1.13 7.04
C SER A 32 11.23 -1.28 7.82
N LYS A 33 11.49 -2.45 8.41
CA LYS A 33 12.79 -2.76 9.05
C LYS A 33 13.96 -2.86 8.06
N ILE A 34 13.69 -2.94 6.75
CA ILE A 34 14.68 -3.00 5.68
C ILE A 34 14.91 -1.55 5.18
N PRO A 35 16.01 -0.88 5.55
CA PRO A 35 16.17 0.56 5.29
C PRO A 35 16.24 0.94 3.80
N GLU A 36 16.60 0.00 2.94
CA GLU A 36 16.70 0.22 1.50
C GLU A 36 15.34 0.24 0.79
N ILE A 37 14.26 -0.14 1.48
CA ILE A 37 12.90 -0.18 0.95
C ILE A 37 12.12 1.01 1.48
N ASP A 38 11.69 1.87 0.57
CA ASP A 38 10.74 2.94 0.82
C ASP A 38 9.31 2.37 0.88
N VAL A 39 8.62 2.58 1.99
CA VAL A 39 7.30 2.02 2.28
C VAL A 39 6.29 3.14 2.40
N THR A 40 5.32 3.18 1.49
CA THR A 40 4.16 4.07 1.59
C THR A 40 2.95 3.29 2.07
N VAL A 41 2.21 3.84 3.03
CA VAL A 41 0.93 3.32 3.52
C VAL A 41 -0.14 4.35 3.17
N LEU A 42 -1.03 3.99 2.26
CA LEU A 42 -2.10 4.85 1.78
C LEU A 42 -3.43 4.44 2.38
N TRP A 43 -3.94 5.29 3.27
CA TRP A 43 -5.26 5.15 3.89
C TRP A 43 -6.34 5.83 3.05
N ALA A 44 -7.40 5.10 2.72
CA ALA A 44 -8.53 5.57 1.91
C ALA A 44 -9.59 6.37 2.70
N GLY A 45 -9.15 7.26 3.59
CA GLY A 45 -10.02 8.15 4.34
C GLY A 45 -9.34 9.47 4.68
N ARG A 46 -10.14 10.48 5.08
CA ARG A 46 -9.64 11.82 5.44
C ARG A 46 -8.83 11.82 6.73
N VAL A 47 -9.20 10.97 7.67
CA VAL A 47 -8.61 10.92 9.02
C VAL A 47 -8.00 9.54 9.22
N LEU A 48 -6.72 9.50 9.61
CA LEU A 48 -6.04 8.24 9.91
C LEU A 48 -6.75 7.51 11.06
N PRO A 49 -6.96 6.19 10.95
CA PRO A 49 -7.43 5.39 12.08
C PRO A 49 -6.38 5.40 13.20
N GLU A 50 -6.82 5.15 14.43
CA GLU A 50 -5.97 5.29 15.63
C GLU A 50 -4.65 4.50 15.53
N TRP A 51 -4.70 3.29 14.98
CA TRP A 51 -3.53 2.44 14.82
C TRP A 51 -2.49 3.03 13.86
N LEU A 52 -2.90 3.50 12.67
CA LEU A 52 -2.00 4.21 11.73
C LEU A 52 -1.51 5.54 12.30
N ARG A 53 -2.36 6.27 13.02
CA ARG A 53 -1.98 7.54 13.64
C ARG A 53 -0.84 7.35 14.64
N LYS A 54 -0.95 6.33 15.51
CA LYS A 54 0.12 6.01 16.48
C LYS A 54 1.44 5.73 15.76
N ILE A 55 1.43 4.94 14.70
CA ILE A 55 2.65 4.61 13.93
C ILE A 55 3.25 5.88 13.31
N ASN A 56 2.41 6.75 12.74
CA ASN A 56 2.84 7.99 12.11
C ASN A 56 3.47 8.99 13.10
N GLU A 57 2.90 9.10 14.30
CA GLU A 57 3.38 10.02 15.36
C GLU A 57 4.73 9.59 15.94
N HIS A 58 4.92 8.28 16.15
CA HIS A 58 6.15 7.76 16.76
C HIS A 58 7.32 7.72 15.77
N LYS A 59 7.06 7.93 14.47
CA LYS A 59 8.06 7.87 13.38
C LYS A 59 8.99 6.68 13.52
N THR A 60 8.42 5.49 13.77
CA THR A 60 9.15 4.28 14.14
C THR A 60 10.25 3.92 13.13
N TYR A 61 9.99 4.15 11.84
CA TYR A 61 10.92 3.87 10.75
C TYR A 61 11.03 5.09 9.82
N PRO A 62 12.25 5.55 9.46
CA PRO A 62 12.45 6.75 8.66
C PRO A 62 12.02 6.59 7.19
N ASN A 63 12.00 5.36 6.69
CA ASN A 63 11.57 4.93 5.35
C ASN A 63 10.08 4.59 5.27
N LEU A 64 9.32 4.81 6.35
CA LEU A 64 7.88 4.58 6.38
C LEU A 64 7.13 5.91 6.24
N HIS A 65 6.27 5.99 5.23
CA HIS A 65 5.46 7.15 4.91
C HIS A 65 3.99 6.80 4.99
N ILE A 66 3.25 7.43 5.91
CA ILE A 66 1.81 7.20 6.07
C ILE A 66 1.05 8.40 5.51
N GLN A 67 0.16 8.13 4.57
CA GLN A 67 -0.64 9.14 3.88
C GLN A 67 -2.13 8.82 4.00
N ALA A 68 -2.93 9.86 4.18
CA ALA A 68 -4.39 9.78 4.20
C ALA A 68 -4.93 10.50 2.97
N LYS A 69 -5.80 9.84 2.21
CA LYS A 69 -6.42 10.42 1.02
C LYS A 69 -7.87 10.01 0.89
N GLU A 70 -8.69 10.93 0.38
CA GLU A 70 -10.07 10.62 0.05
C GLU A 70 -10.15 9.53 -1.01
N ARG A 71 -11.03 8.55 -0.79
CA ARG A 71 -11.22 7.40 -1.69
C ARG A 71 -11.49 7.80 -3.14
N SER A 72 -12.22 8.89 -3.38
CA SER A 72 -12.49 9.40 -4.73
C SER A 72 -11.23 9.88 -5.46
N LEU A 73 -10.22 10.38 -4.74
CA LEU A 73 -8.97 10.87 -5.32
C LEU A 73 -8.00 9.73 -5.64
N ILE A 74 -8.14 8.58 -4.97
CA ILE A 74 -7.28 7.40 -5.16
C ILE A 74 -7.47 6.79 -6.55
N TYR A 75 -8.70 6.75 -7.07
CA TYR A 75 -9.00 6.13 -8.37
C TYR A 75 -8.35 6.84 -9.57
N GLY A 76 -7.92 8.09 -9.40
CA GLY A 76 -7.20 8.86 -10.41
C GLY A 76 -5.68 8.90 -10.21
N GLU A 77 -5.14 8.20 -9.21
CA GLU A 77 -3.70 8.15 -8.99
C GLU A 77 -2.98 7.27 -10.00
N ASN A 78 -1.71 7.59 -10.23
CA ASN A 78 -0.80 6.72 -10.94
C ASN A 78 0.11 6.00 -9.93
N TRP A 79 0.07 4.67 -9.93
CA TRP A 79 0.90 3.82 -9.07
C TRP A 79 2.08 3.17 -9.81
N SER A 80 2.36 3.59 -11.04
CA SER A 80 3.47 3.04 -11.86
C SER A 80 4.85 3.19 -11.23
N ASP A 81 5.01 4.17 -10.33
CA ASP A 81 6.30 4.47 -9.69
C ASP A 81 6.65 3.52 -8.54
N TYR A 82 5.69 2.69 -8.11
CA TYR A 82 5.91 1.64 -7.12
C TYR A 82 6.35 0.35 -7.79
N ASP A 83 7.30 -0.36 -7.16
CA ASP A 83 7.74 -1.68 -7.64
C ASP A 83 6.73 -2.77 -7.28
N LEU A 84 6.01 -2.59 -6.16
CA LEU A 84 5.01 -3.49 -5.63
C LEU A 84 3.88 -2.73 -4.92
N VAL A 85 2.64 -3.12 -5.20
CA VAL A 85 1.47 -2.71 -4.44
C VAL A 85 0.93 -3.91 -3.68
N ILE A 86 0.73 -3.74 -2.37
CA ILE A 86 0.14 -4.73 -1.47
C ILE A 86 -1.23 -4.23 -1.05
N LEU A 87 -2.26 -5.02 -1.32
CA LEU A 87 -3.64 -4.66 -1.06
C LEU A 87 -4.46 -5.89 -0.65
N SER A 88 -5.63 -5.67 -0.03
CA SER A 88 -6.54 -6.76 0.30
C SER A 88 -7.36 -7.20 -0.90
N LEU A 89 -7.82 -8.45 -0.89
CA LEU A 89 -8.70 -8.98 -1.94
C LEU A 89 -9.99 -8.15 -2.10
N GLY A 90 -10.55 -7.63 -1.01
CA GLY A 90 -11.75 -6.79 -1.06
C GLY A 90 -11.54 -5.54 -1.90
N PHE A 91 -10.42 -4.85 -1.71
CA PHE A 91 -10.10 -3.66 -2.48
C PHE A 91 -9.71 -3.95 -3.92
N TYR A 92 -9.03 -5.07 -4.19
CA TYR A 92 -8.71 -5.47 -5.56
C TYR A 92 -9.97 -5.49 -6.44
N VAL A 93 -11.03 -6.13 -5.94
CA VAL A 93 -12.33 -6.21 -6.62
C VAL A 93 -12.98 -4.82 -6.78
N GLU A 94 -12.79 -3.91 -5.81
CA GLU A 94 -13.30 -2.54 -5.89
C GLU A 94 -12.66 -1.74 -7.03
N ILE A 95 -11.34 -1.90 -7.26
CA ILE A 95 -10.63 -1.11 -8.27
C ILE A 95 -10.66 -1.68 -9.68
N GLU A 96 -11.03 -2.96 -9.89
CA GLU A 96 -11.06 -3.61 -11.20
C GLU A 96 -11.83 -2.80 -12.27
N ASN A 97 -12.83 -2.02 -11.87
CA ASN A 97 -13.66 -1.19 -12.76
C ASN A 97 -13.29 0.31 -12.77
N THR A 98 -12.14 0.68 -12.19
CA THR A 98 -11.70 2.08 -12.05
C THR A 98 -10.57 2.44 -13.02
N SER A 99 -10.34 3.73 -13.23
CA SER A 99 -9.21 4.23 -14.04
C SER A 99 -7.85 3.77 -13.50
N LEU A 100 -7.73 3.61 -12.18
CA LEU A 100 -6.51 3.13 -11.53
C LEU A 100 -6.08 1.75 -12.04
N PHE A 101 -7.04 0.84 -12.22
CA PHE A 101 -6.74 -0.49 -12.76
C PHE A 101 -6.39 -0.46 -14.25
N GLN A 102 -7.05 0.43 -15.00
CA GLN A 102 -6.82 0.61 -16.44
C GLN A 102 -5.45 1.19 -16.78
N GLN A 103 -4.82 1.92 -15.84
CA GLN A 103 -3.50 2.54 -16.02
C GLN A 103 -2.31 1.55 -15.92
N GLN A 104 -2.58 0.24 -15.94
CA GLN A 104 -1.59 -0.83 -15.78
C GLN A 104 -0.87 -0.73 -14.43
N LEU A 105 -1.49 -1.32 -13.41
CA LEU A 105 -0.88 -1.45 -12.09
C LEU A 105 0.51 -2.10 -12.19
N PRO A 106 1.44 -1.74 -11.28
CA PRO A 106 2.73 -2.44 -11.16
C PRO A 106 2.50 -3.89 -10.68
N SER A 107 3.55 -4.55 -10.17
CA SER A 107 3.35 -5.84 -9.50
C SER A 107 2.35 -5.66 -8.35
N VAL A 108 1.31 -6.49 -8.29
CA VAL A 108 0.31 -6.47 -7.22
C VAL A 108 0.39 -7.76 -6.43
N LEU A 109 0.55 -7.66 -5.11
CA LEU A 109 0.40 -8.77 -4.17
C LEU A 109 -0.93 -8.61 -3.44
N ILE A 110 -1.82 -9.55 -3.65
CA ILE A 110 -3.14 -9.58 -3.01
C ILE A 110 -3.04 -10.47 -1.78
N LEU A 111 -3.32 -9.92 -0.61
CA LEU A 111 -3.35 -10.66 0.64
C LEU A 111 -4.79 -10.93 1.10
N ARG A 112 -5.00 -12.08 1.72
CA ARG A 112 -6.28 -12.49 2.29
C ARG A 112 -6.06 -12.92 3.75
N LYS A 113 -6.96 -12.49 4.62
CA LYS A 113 -7.02 -12.93 6.03
C LYS A 113 -7.53 -14.37 6.14
#